data_AF-A0A3C0Q8P1-F1
#
_entry.id   AF-A0A3C0Q8P1-F1
#
_cell.length_a   1.000
_cell.length_b   1.000
_cell.length_c   1.000
_cell.angle_alpha   90.00
_cell.angle_beta   90.00
_cell.angle_gamma   90.00
#
_symmetry.space_group_name_H-M   'P 1'
#
loop_
_entity.id
_entity.type
_entity.pdbx_description
1 polymer ?
#
loop_
_entity_poly.entity_id
_entity_poly.type
_entity_poly.pdbx_seq_one_letter_code
_entity_poly.pdbx_strand_id
1 'polypeptide(L)'
;YYNSVEKFPVLTIERITHRNNPIYPGTYMGRAPFDEPSVMSMALNEVFIPLLQKQFPEIVDFYLPPEACSYRIAVVSIRKAYPGHARRIMFGVWSYLRQFAYTKFVIVTDEDINVRNWNEVIWAISTRMDPVRDSVLVENTPIDYLDFASPVSGLGSKIGFDATNKWPAETSRLWGRPISMSDAVTQRVDDMWDELGII
;
A
#
# COMPACT_ATOMS: atom_id res chain seq x y z
N TYR A 1 -14.41 -2.86 13.01
CA TYR A 1 -15.53 -2.14 13.66
C TYR A 1 -16.81 -2.93 13.44
N TYR A 2 -17.85 -2.73 14.25
CA TYR A 2 -19.18 -3.28 13.92
C TYR A 2 -19.81 -2.44 12.81
N ASN A 3 -20.47 -3.11 11.85
CA ASN A 3 -21.22 -2.45 10.79
C ASN A 3 -22.60 -2.00 11.28
N SER A 4 -23.16 -0.99 10.63
CA SER A 4 -24.57 -0.60 10.82
C SER A 4 -25.50 -1.71 10.34
N VAL A 5 -26.73 -1.72 10.87
CA VAL A 5 -27.78 -2.63 10.40
C VAL A 5 -28.19 -2.26 8.98
N GLU A 6 -28.15 -3.23 8.08
CA GLU A 6 -28.65 -3.11 6.70
C GLU A 6 -29.56 -4.28 6.32
N LYS A 7 -30.40 -4.04 5.30
CA LYS A 7 -31.29 -5.07 4.74
C LYS A 7 -30.58 -5.79 3.61
N PHE A 8 -30.47 -7.10 3.73
CA PHE A 8 -29.95 -7.99 2.70
C PHE A 8 -31.00 -9.03 2.27
N PRO A 9 -30.86 -9.65 1.09
CA PRO A 9 -31.70 -10.75 0.68
C PRO A 9 -31.65 -11.93 1.66
N VAL A 10 -32.77 -12.64 1.80
CA VAL A 10 -32.85 -13.86 2.63
C VAL A 10 -32.53 -15.07 1.75
N LEU A 11 -31.51 -15.85 2.12
CA LEU A 11 -31.18 -17.12 1.48
C LEU A 11 -31.97 -18.26 2.16
N THR A 12 -32.98 -18.79 1.45
CA THR A 12 -33.71 -19.98 1.90
C THR A 12 -33.01 -21.24 1.41
N ILE A 13 -32.49 -22.05 2.34
CA ILE A 13 -31.82 -23.31 2.01
C ILE A 13 -32.87 -24.44 2.00
N GLU A 14 -33.19 -24.97 0.82
CA GLU A 14 -34.15 -26.07 0.70
C GLU A 14 -33.53 -27.46 0.98
N ARG A 15 -32.24 -27.64 0.67
CA ARG A 15 -31.52 -28.92 0.80
C ARG A 15 -30.03 -28.69 1.08
N ILE A 16 -29.43 -29.57 1.88
CA ILE A 16 -27.99 -29.58 2.19
C ILE A 16 -27.46 -30.99 1.89
N THR A 17 -26.29 -31.09 1.25
CA THR A 17 -25.59 -32.36 1.03
C THR A 17 -24.16 -32.26 1.54
N HIS A 18 -23.57 -33.36 2.03
CA HIS A 18 -22.19 -33.40 2.50
C HIS A 18 -21.60 -34.80 2.37
N ARG A 19 -20.28 -34.92 2.46
CA ARG A 19 -19.58 -36.21 2.54
C ARG A 19 -19.74 -36.88 3.90
N ASN A 20 -19.47 -38.17 3.97
CA ASN A 20 -19.30 -38.87 5.26
C ASN A 20 -18.15 -38.23 6.05
N ASN A 21 -18.35 -38.02 7.35
CA ASN A 21 -17.46 -37.28 8.26
C ASN A 21 -17.09 -35.87 7.71
N PRO A 22 -18.06 -34.95 7.66
CA PRO A 22 -17.83 -33.63 7.08
C PRO A 22 -16.90 -32.78 7.94
N ILE A 23 -16.09 -31.94 7.28
CA ILE A 23 -15.31 -30.88 7.92
C ILE A 23 -15.99 -29.55 7.56
N TYR A 24 -16.23 -28.70 8.55
CA TYR A 24 -16.81 -27.37 8.36
C TYR A 24 -15.73 -26.29 8.54
N PRO A 25 -15.13 -25.79 7.46
CA PRO A 25 -14.19 -24.68 7.56
C PRO A 25 -14.94 -23.40 7.93
N GLY A 26 -14.45 -22.71 8.96
CA GLY A 26 -14.96 -21.41 9.39
C GLY A 26 -13.82 -20.40 9.47
N THR A 27 -14.17 -19.13 9.38
CA THR A 27 -13.24 -18.01 9.49
C THR A 27 -13.90 -16.82 10.16
N TYR A 28 -13.15 -15.75 10.41
CA TYR A 28 -13.66 -14.51 10.98
C TYR A 28 -13.07 -13.29 10.29
N MET A 29 -13.84 -12.20 10.31
CA MET A 29 -13.39 -10.86 9.97
C MET A 29 -13.30 -10.05 11.26
N GLY A 30 -12.20 -9.33 11.45
CA GLY A 30 -11.86 -8.75 12.73
C GLY A 30 -11.02 -7.48 12.61
N ARG A 31 -10.13 -7.28 13.59
CA ARG A 31 -9.09 -6.28 13.45
C ARG A 31 -7.92 -6.92 12.71
N ALA A 32 -7.48 -6.26 11.63
CA ALA A 32 -6.23 -6.56 10.94
C ALA A 32 -5.04 -6.67 11.93
N PRO A 33 -3.98 -7.45 11.63
CA PRO A 33 -3.65 -8.00 10.30
C PRO A 33 -3.91 -9.50 10.12
N PHE A 34 -4.45 -10.18 11.13
CA PHE A 34 -4.56 -11.65 11.13
C PHE A 34 -5.96 -12.18 10.84
N ASP A 35 -6.93 -11.31 10.52
CA ASP A 35 -8.22 -11.75 10.01
C ASP A 35 -8.12 -12.19 8.54
N GLU A 36 -9.09 -12.98 8.10
CA GLU A 36 -9.01 -13.65 6.79
C GLU A 36 -8.79 -12.70 5.62
N PRO A 37 -9.51 -11.57 5.49
CA PRO A 37 -9.27 -10.63 4.39
C PRO A 37 -7.84 -10.07 4.37
N SER A 38 -7.23 -9.88 5.54
CA SER A 38 -5.85 -9.39 5.65
C SER A 38 -4.84 -10.44 5.22
N VAL A 39 -4.96 -11.68 5.68
CA VAL A 39 -4.06 -12.76 5.27
C VAL A 39 -4.21 -13.08 3.78
N MET A 40 -5.44 -13.13 3.26
CA MET A 40 -5.67 -13.32 1.83
C MET A 40 -5.08 -12.18 1.00
N SER A 41 -5.23 -10.94 1.46
CA SER A 41 -4.68 -9.79 0.74
C SER A 41 -3.15 -9.78 0.72
N MET A 42 -2.47 -10.19 1.79
CA MET A 42 -1.01 -10.33 1.79
C MET A 42 -0.55 -11.25 0.65
N ALA A 43 -1.23 -12.38 0.47
CA ALA A 43 -0.91 -13.32 -0.60
C ALA A 43 -1.28 -12.78 -1.99
N LEU A 44 -2.42 -12.11 -2.13
CA LEU A 44 -2.88 -11.57 -3.40
C LEU A 44 -2.09 -10.35 -3.86
N ASN A 45 -1.45 -9.61 -2.95
CA ASN A 45 -0.66 -8.43 -3.30
C ASN A 45 0.46 -8.75 -4.29
N GLU A 46 1.14 -9.89 -4.12
CA GLU A 46 2.19 -10.37 -5.02
C GLU A 46 1.69 -10.62 -6.46
N VAL A 47 0.40 -10.92 -6.62
CA VAL A 47 -0.21 -11.14 -7.95
C VAL A 47 -0.42 -9.81 -8.69
N PHE A 48 -0.61 -8.71 -7.97
CA PHE A 48 -0.88 -7.40 -8.58
C PHE A 48 0.38 -6.68 -9.04
N ILE A 49 1.53 -6.93 -8.40
CA ILE A 49 2.80 -6.24 -8.72
C ILE A 49 3.17 -6.39 -10.21
N PRO A 50 3.20 -7.60 -10.81
CA PRO A 50 3.54 -7.74 -12.23
C PRO A 50 2.53 -7.06 -13.17
N LEU A 51 1.25 -7.02 -12.78
CA LEU A 51 0.19 -6.37 -13.56
C LEU A 51 0.37 -4.85 -13.58
N LEU A 52 0.75 -4.26 -12.45
CA LEU A 52 1.08 -2.85 -12.34
C LEU A 52 2.37 -2.53 -13.11
N GLN A 53 3.42 -3.34 -12.95
CA GLN A 53 4.70 -3.15 -13.63
C GLN A 53 4.59 -3.21 -15.16
N LYS A 54 3.65 -4.00 -15.69
CA LYS A 54 3.38 -4.04 -17.13
C LYS A 54 2.94 -2.67 -17.68
N GLN A 55 2.18 -1.91 -16.89
CA GLN A 55 1.68 -0.59 -17.27
C GLN A 55 2.61 0.55 -16.82
N PHE A 56 3.27 0.36 -15.67
CA PHE A 56 4.16 1.31 -15.04
C PHE A 56 5.50 0.61 -14.71
N PRO A 57 6.39 0.38 -15.70
CA PRO A 57 7.67 -0.31 -15.51
C PRO A 57 8.60 0.33 -14.48
N GLU A 58 8.36 1.59 -14.16
CA GLU A 58 9.03 2.34 -13.11
C GLU A 58 8.70 1.87 -11.69
N ILE A 59 7.59 1.13 -11.48
CA ILE A 59 7.25 0.59 -10.16
C ILE A 59 8.21 -0.55 -9.80
N VAL A 60 8.90 -0.39 -8.67
CA VAL A 60 9.82 -1.39 -8.11
C VAL A 60 9.06 -2.36 -7.23
N ASP A 61 8.29 -1.84 -6.26
CA ASP A 61 7.42 -2.62 -5.38
C ASP A 61 6.10 -1.85 -5.14
N PHE A 62 5.06 -2.60 -4.83
CA PHE A 62 3.73 -2.09 -4.50
C PHE A 62 3.18 -2.88 -3.31
N TYR A 63 2.85 -2.17 -2.23
CA TYR A 63 2.43 -2.79 -0.99
C TYR A 63 1.13 -2.19 -0.46
N LEU A 64 0.22 -3.08 -0.07
CA LEU A 64 -1.01 -2.77 0.64
C LEU A 64 -0.89 -3.28 2.07
N PRO A 65 -0.57 -2.41 3.06
CA PRO A 65 -0.40 -2.81 4.44
C PRO A 65 -1.67 -3.48 5.00
N PRO A 66 -1.60 -4.72 5.49
CA PRO A 66 -2.75 -5.45 6.04
C PRO A 66 -3.43 -4.70 7.18
N GLU A 67 -2.65 -4.07 8.07
CA GLU A 67 -3.09 -3.19 9.16
C GLU A 67 -3.93 -1.99 8.68
N ALA A 68 -3.84 -1.62 7.39
CA ALA A 68 -4.65 -0.61 6.74
C ALA A 68 -5.91 -1.21 6.07
N CYS A 69 -6.45 -2.28 6.67
CA CYS A 69 -7.57 -3.05 6.14
C CYS A 69 -7.33 -3.51 4.69
N SER A 70 -6.10 -3.89 4.36
CA SER A 70 -5.75 -4.54 3.08
C SER A 70 -5.87 -3.72 1.79
N TYR A 71 -6.56 -2.57 1.78
CA TYR A 71 -6.78 -1.80 0.54
C TYR A 71 -6.80 -0.28 0.75
N ARG A 72 -6.86 0.23 1.99
CA ARG A 72 -7.10 1.66 2.24
C ARG A 72 -5.86 2.53 2.07
N ILE A 73 -4.68 1.95 2.27
CA ILE A 73 -3.38 2.60 2.06
C ILE A 73 -2.59 1.76 1.05
N ALA A 74 -1.95 2.43 0.09
CA ALA A 74 -0.92 1.85 -0.76
C ALA A 74 0.40 2.59 -0.56
N VAL A 75 1.49 1.82 -0.49
CA VAL A 75 2.86 2.34 -0.50
C VAL A 75 3.54 1.82 -1.76
N VAL A 76 4.08 2.73 -2.56
CA VAL A 76 4.65 2.43 -3.87
C VAL A 76 6.08 2.92 -3.91
N SER A 77 7.00 2.06 -4.35
CA SER A 77 8.39 2.43 -4.60
C SER A 77 8.62 2.50 -6.10
N ILE A 78 9.28 3.57 -6.56
CA ILE A 78 9.48 3.83 -7.99
C ILE A 78 10.92 4.22 -8.33
N ARG A 79 11.32 3.87 -9.55
CA ARG A 79 12.46 4.46 -10.23
C ARG A 79 12.06 5.79 -10.84
N LYS A 80 12.26 6.87 -10.07
CA LYS A 80 11.91 8.23 -10.49
C LYS A 80 12.76 8.67 -11.68
N ALA A 81 12.11 9.06 -12.77
CA ALA A 81 12.79 9.44 -14.02
C ALA A 81 12.65 10.93 -14.37
N TYR A 82 11.71 11.65 -13.76
CA TYR A 82 11.48 13.07 -14.04
C TYR A 82 10.72 13.78 -12.89
N PRO A 83 10.76 15.13 -12.84
CA PRO A 83 9.95 15.94 -11.93
C PRO A 83 8.44 15.67 -12.07
N GLY A 84 7.74 15.48 -10.95
CA GLY A 84 6.31 15.20 -10.91
C GLY A 84 5.91 13.74 -11.20
N HIS A 85 6.89 12.84 -11.38
CA HIS A 85 6.62 11.43 -11.70
C HIS A 85 5.72 10.72 -10.67
N ALA A 86 5.89 11.04 -9.38
CA ALA A 86 5.07 10.47 -8.31
C ALA A 86 3.57 10.75 -8.50
N ARG A 87 3.20 11.93 -9.00
CA ARG A 87 1.79 12.29 -9.25
C ARG A 87 1.16 11.40 -10.32
N ARG A 88 1.89 11.09 -11.39
CA ARG A 88 1.44 10.14 -12.43
C ARG A 88 1.14 8.77 -11.82
N ILE A 89 2.00 8.31 -10.92
CA ILE A 89 1.83 7.02 -10.23
C ILE A 89 0.62 7.05 -9.30
N MET A 90 0.41 8.11 -8.53
CA MET A 90 -0.78 8.25 -7.67
C MET A 90 -2.08 8.11 -8.50
N PHE A 91 -2.20 8.86 -9.59
CA PHE A 91 -3.37 8.76 -10.47
C PHE A 91 -3.47 7.40 -11.16
N GLY A 92 -2.34 6.76 -11.49
CA GLY A 92 -2.30 5.40 -12.00
C GLY A 92 -2.89 4.39 -11.03
N VAL A 93 -2.47 4.45 -9.76
CA VAL A 93 -3.01 3.58 -8.68
C VAL A 93 -4.52 3.76 -8.54
N TRP A 94 -5.01 5.00 -8.55
CA TRP A 94 -6.45 5.26 -8.37
C TRP A 94 -7.33 4.92 -9.58
N SER A 95 -6.76 4.71 -10.78
CA SER A 95 -7.54 4.59 -12.02
C SER A 95 -7.34 3.27 -12.78
N TYR A 96 -6.17 2.64 -12.68
CA TYR A 96 -5.83 1.53 -13.58
C TYR A 96 -6.54 0.21 -13.21
N LEU A 97 -6.40 -0.25 -11.97
CA LEU A 97 -7.06 -1.46 -11.48
C LEU A 97 -8.22 -1.12 -10.55
N ARG A 98 -9.39 -1.74 -10.79
CA ARG A 98 -10.60 -1.51 -10.00
C ARG A 98 -10.41 -1.87 -8.52
N GLN A 99 -9.53 -2.81 -8.22
CA GLN A 99 -9.16 -3.26 -6.88
C GLN A 99 -8.60 -2.10 -6.02
N PHE A 100 -8.01 -1.09 -6.64
CA PHE A 100 -7.36 0.04 -5.93
C PHE A 100 -8.18 1.34 -6.02
N ALA A 101 -9.34 1.32 -6.67
CA ALA A 101 -10.18 2.50 -6.86
C ALA A 101 -10.68 3.11 -5.53
N TYR A 102 -10.75 2.31 -4.46
CA TYR A 102 -11.13 2.75 -3.12
C TYR A 102 -9.95 3.03 -2.18
N THR A 103 -8.71 2.86 -2.65
CA THR A 103 -7.52 3.20 -1.87
C THR A 103 -7.49 4.71 -1.60
N LYS A 104 -7.53 5.07 -0.31
CA LYS A 104 -7.65 6.46 0.15
C LYS A 104 -6.33 7.18 0.20
N PHE A 105 -5.28 6.47 0.60
CA PHE A 105 -3.95 7.02 0.80
C PHE A 105 -2.97 6.33 -0.13
N VAL A 106 -2.18 7.11 -0.87
CA VAL A 106 -1.09 6.58 -1.69
C VAL A 106 0.20 7.28 -1.29
N ILE A 107 1.19 6.53 -0.83
CA ILE A 107 2.52 7.05 -0.52
C ILE A 107 3.46 6.60 -1.62
N VAL A 108 4.12 7.53 -2.29
CA VAL A 108 5.10 7.22 -3.34
C VAL A 108 6.50 7.55 -2.82
N THR A 109 7.40 6.58 -2.92
CA THR A 109 8.78 6.60 -2.44
C THR A 109 9.74 6.22 -3.57
N ASP A 110 11.04 6.47 -3.40
CA ASP A 110 12.05 6.01 -4.37
C ASP A 110 12.40 4.51 -4.16
N GLU A 111 13.19 3.96 -5.08
CA GLU A 111 13.64 2.56 -5.08
C GLU A 111 14.50 2.14 -3.87
N ASP A 112 15.04 3.10 -3.12
CA ASP A 112 15.87 2.85 -1.94
C ASP A 112 15.05 2.65 -0.65
N ILE A 113 13.71 2.72 -0.73
CA ILE A 113 12.81 2.54 0.41
C ILE A 113 12.12 1.19 0.32
N ASN A 114 12.30 0.36 1.35
CA ASN A 114 11.49 -0.83 1.53
C ASN A 114 10.07 -0.44 1.97
N VAL A 115 9.12 -0.54 1.03
CA VAL A 115 7.71 -0.17 1.24
C VAL A 115 6.99 -1.02 2.29
N ARG A 116 7.57 -2.16 2.69
CA ARG A 116 7.04 -3.08 3.70
C ARG A 116 7.59 -2.78 5.10
N ASN A 117 8.57 -1.89 5.21
CA ASN A 117 9.16 -1.45 6.47
C ASN A 117 8.69 -0.02 6.80
N TRP A 118 7.77 0.11 7.75
CA TRP A 118 7.25 1.43 8.14
C TRP A 118 8.31 2.38 8.66
N ASN A 119 9.40 1.90 9.26
CA ASN A 119 10.47 2.78 9.70
C ASN A 119 11.08 3.55 8.52
N GLU A 120 11.29 2.88 7.39
CA GLU A 120 11.82 3.49 6.17
C GLU A 120 10.78 4.37 5.47
N VAL A 121 9.52 3.93 5.41
CA VAL A 121 8.43 4.73 4.80
C VAL A 121 8.22 6.03 5.57
N ILE A 122 8.17 5.98 6.90
CA ILE A 122 8.03 7.17 7.74
C ILE A 122 9.29 8.05 7.67
N TRP A 123 10.48 7.46 7.56
CA TRP A 123 11.71 8.22 7.31
C TRP A 123 11.65 8.98 5.98
N ALA A 124 11.20 8.33 4.90
CA ALA A 124 11.03 8.99 3.60
C ALA A 124 10.02 10.16 3.68
N ILE A 125 8.86 9.95 4.30
CA ILE A 125 7.85 11.01 4.48
C ILE A 125 8.43 12.17 5.29
N SER A 126 9.09 11.90 6.40
CA SER A 126 9.59 12.94 7.32
C SER A 126 10.80 13.71 6.79
N THR A 127 11.57 13.15 5.86
CA THR A 127 12.83 13.76 5.36
C THR A 127 12.75 14.28 3.93
N ARG A 128 11.87 13.71 3.09
CA ARG A 128 11.80 14.03 1.65
C ARG A 128 10.57 14.84 1.26
N MET A 129 9.70 15.17 2.22
CA MET A 129 8.40 15.76 1.95
C MET A 129 8.22 17.11 2.66
N ASP A 130 7.73 18.09 1.92
CA ASP A 130 7.05 19.27 2.45
C ASP A 130 5.53 19.01 2.41
N PRO A 131 4.80 19.04 3.54
CA PRO A 131 3.42 18.59 3.59
C PRO A 131 2.47 19.30 2.60
N VAL A 132 2.64 20.60 2.37
CA VAL A 132 1.73 21.36 1.49
C VAL A 132 2.09 21.16 0.03
N ARG A 133 3.38 21.23 -0.31
CA ARG A 133 3.86 21.10 -1.70
C ARG A 133 3.65 19.69 -2.25
N ASP A 134 3.88 18.68 -1.42
CA ASP A 134 4.05 17.30 -1.86
C ASP A 134 2.85 16.39 -1.55
N SER A 135 1.79 16.96 -0.95
CA SER A 135 0.49 16.28 -0.83
C SER A 135 -0.41 16.59 -2.02
N VAL A 136 -1.14 15.59 -2.50
CA VAL A 136 -2.14 15.72 -3.57
C VAL A 136 -3.48 15.30 -3.02
N LEU A 137 -4.40 16.24 -2.83
CA LEU A 137 -5.76 15.95 -2.39
C LEU A 137 -6.70 15.95 -3.61
N VAL A 138 -7.54 14.92 -3.69
CA VAL A 138 -8.60 14.82 -4.70
C VAL A 138 -9.92 14.59 -3.98
N GLU A 139 -10.85 15.52 -4.13
CA GLU A 139 -12.16 15.47 -3.50
C GLU A 139 -13.20 14.78 -4.39
N ASN A 140 -14.34 14.41 -3.81
CA ASN A 140 -15.50 13.86 -4.53
C ASN A 140 -15.18 12.60 -5.37
N THR A 141 -14.39 11.70 -4.81
CA THR A 141 -14.01 10.42 -5.41
C THR A 141 -14.83 9.26 -4.84
N PRO A 142 -15.01 8.15 -5.59
CA PRO A 142 -15.67 6.96 -5.10
C PRO A 142 -14.93 6.34 -3.91
N ILE A 143 -15.66 6.01 -2.84
CA ILE A 143 -15.15 5.36 -1.64
C ILE A 143 -16.07 4.18 -1.30
N ASP A 144 -15.56 3.21 -0.54
CA ASP A 144 -16.35 2.11 0.03
C ASP A 144 -17.57 2.66 0.81
N TYR A 145 -18.77 2.17 0.50
CA TYR A 145 -20.02 2.63 1.11
C TYR A 145 -20.09 2.34 2.61
N LEU A 146 -19.33 1.34 3.10
CA LEU A 146 -19.19 0.99 4.52
C LEU A 146 -18.19 1.87 5.26
N ASP A 147 -17.45 2.74 4.56
CA ASP A 147 -16.48 3.60 5.19
C ASP A 147 -17.14 4.83 5.84
N PHE A 148 -17.49 4.67 7.10
CA PHE A 148 -18.11 5.70 7.94
C PHE A 148 -17.22 6.93 8.21
N ALA A 149 -15.93 6.91 7.85
CA ALA A 149 -15.06 8.09 7.96
C ALA A 149 -15.19 9.03 6.75
N SER A 150 -15.89 8.60 5.68
CA SER A 150 -16.24 9.47 4.57
C SER A 150 -17.39 10.43 4.94
N PRO A 151 -17.44 11.63 4.36
CA PRO A 151 -18.50 12.60 4.66
C PRO A 151 -19.88 12.13 4.18
N VAL A 152 -19.93 11.35 3.10
CA VAL A 152 -21.15 10.80 2.50
C VAL A 152 -20.89 9.37 2.08
N SER A 153 -21.85 8.46 2.31
CA SER A 153 -21.70 7.06 1.88
C SER A 153 -21.40 6.96 0.39
N GLY A 154 -20.33 6.24 0.05
CA GLY A 154 -19.87 6.05 -1.32
C GLY A 154 -19.02 7.18 -1.90
N LEU A 155 -18.89 8.32 -1.21
CA LEU A 155 -18.23 9.52 -1.72
C LEU A 155 -17.32 10.17 -0.67
N GLY A 156 -16.05 10.36 -1.02
CA GLY A 156 -15.08 11.01 -0.13
C GLY A 156 -13.87 11.55 -0.85
N SER A 157 -12.79 11.79 -0.13
CA SER A 157 -11.53 12.28 -0.68
C SER A 157 -10.44 11.19 -0.69
N LYS A 158 -9.44 11.43 -1.52
CA LYS A 158 -8.18 10.68 -1.56
C LYS A 158 -7.02 11.64 -1.37
N ILE A 159 -5.94 11.12 -0.80
CA ILE A 159 -4.70 11.87 -0.63
C ILE A 159 -3.50 11.04 -1.09
N GLY A 160 -2.65 11.67 -1.87
CA GLY A 160 -1.35 11.15 -2.29
C GLY A 160 -0.22 11.91 -1.60
N PHE A 161 0.82 11.20 -1.19
CA PHE A 161 2.02 11.75 -0.58
C PHE A 161 3.23 11.45 -1.46
N ASP A 162 3.86 12.48 -2.00
CA ASP A 162 5.11 12.36 -2.76
C ASP A 162 6.28 12.43 -1.76
N ALA A 163 6.69 11.27 -1.27
CA ALA A 163 7.86 11.10 -0.41
C ALA A 163 9.13 10.75 -1.23
N THR A 164 9.19 11.09 -2.52
CA THR A 164 10.38 10.87 -3.35
C THR A 164 11.43 11.97 -3.18
N ASN A 165 12.67 11.72 -3.58
CA ASN A 165 13.70 12.74 -3.66
C ASN A 165 13.29 13.85 -4.64
N LYS A 166 13.46 15.11 -4.23
CA LYS A 166 13.04 16.26 -5.03
C LYS A 166 14.16 16.73 -5.96
N TRP A 167 13.81 16.90 -7.23
CA TRP A 167 14.72 17.27 -8.31
C TRP A 167 14.73 18.80 -8.51
N PRO A 168 15.68 19.36 -9.29
CA PRO A 168 15.82 20.82 -9.43
C PRO A 168 14.58 21.58 -9.90
N ALA A 169 13.65 20.95 -10.63
CA ALA A 169 12.38 21.57 -11.02
C ALA A 169 11.29 21.53 -9.93
N GLU A 170 11.49 20.74 -8.86
CA GLU A 170 10.56 20.57 -7.75
C GLU A 170 11.01 21.36 -6.50
N THR A 171 12.29 21.68 -6.41
CA THR A 171 12.86 22.48 -5.32
C THR A 171 14.09 23.25 -5.77
N SER A 172 14.28 24.46 -5.20
CA SER A 172 15.48 25.28 -5.37
C SER A 172 16.58 24.98 -4.35
N ARG A 173 16.34 24.09 -3.38
CA ARG A 173 17.30 23.73 -2.34
C ARG A 173 18.27 22.66 -2.84
N LEU A 174 19.51 22.68 -2.33
CA LEU A 174 20.42 21.54 -2.45
C LEU A 174 19.80 20.35 -1.69
N TRP A 175 19.61 19.24 -2.40
CA TRP A 175 19.01 18.04 -1.82
C TRP A 175 20.04 17.23 -1.03
N GLY A 176 19.59 16.60 0.06
CA GLY A 176 20.44 15.77 0.91
C GLY A 176 20.92 14.51 0.18
N ARG A 177 22.16 14.09 0.46
CA ARG A 177 22.67 12.81 -0.02
C ARG A 177 22.38 11.75 1.05
N PRO A 178 21.66 10.67 0.70
CA PRO A 178 21.38 9.61 1.67
C PRO A 178 22.68 8.93 2.09
N ILE A 179 22.72 8.49 3.35
CA ILE A 179 23.84 7.71 3.88
C ILE A 179 23.62 6.27 3.43
N SER A 180 24.62 5.68 2.78
CA SER A 180 24.65 4.25 2.45
C SER A 180 25.96 3.62 2.91
N MET A 181 25.89 2.36 3.34
CA MET A 181 27.10 1.55 3.50
C MET A 181 27.62 1.16 2.12
N SER A 182 28.95 1.06 1.97
CA SER A 182 29.54 0.57 0.74
C SER A 182 29.25 -0.91 0.54
N ASP A 183 28.97 -1.32 -0.69
CA ASP A 183 28.66 -2.72 -1.03
C ASP A 183 29.72 -3.71 -0.52
N ALA A 184 31.00 -3.33 -0.55
CA ALA A 184 32.09 -4.16 -0.05
C ALA A 184 32.03 -4.42 1.46
N VAL A 185 31.51 -3.47 2.25
CA VAL A 185 31.32 -3.64 3.70
C VAL A 185 30.08 -4.49 3.96
N THR A 186 28.98 -4.21 3.26
CA THR A 186 27.74 -4.99 3.38
C THR A 186 28.00 -6.47 3.07
N GLN A 187 28.61 -6.76 1.92
CA GLN A 187 28.93 -8.14 1.50
C GLN A 187 29.82 -8.84 2.52
N ARG A 188 30.86 -8.16 3.02
CA ARG A 188 31.76 -8.74 4.01
C ARG A 188 31.02 -9.12 5.30
N VAL A 189 30.09 -8.28 5.76
CA VAL A 189 29.29 -8.54 6.97
C VAL A 189 28.32 -9.69 6.74
N ASP A 190 27.67 -9.72 5.57
CA ASP A 190 26.76 -10.81 5.17
C ASP A 190 27.49 -12.17 5.14
N ASP A 191 28.71 -12.21 4.57
CA ASP A 191 29.52 -13.43 4.48
C ASP A 191 29.91 -14.01 5.85
N MET A 192 30.06 -13.15 6.87
CA MET A 192 30.44 -13.57 8.23
C MET A 192 29.26 -13.65 9.19
N TRP A 193 28.04 -13.32 8.77
CA TRP A 193 26.91 -13.10 9.66
C TRP A 193 26.61 -14.33 10.53
N ASP A 194 26.60 -15.52 9.93
CA ASP A 194 26.36 -16.80 10.61
C ASP A 194 27.48 -17.14 11.61
N GLU A 195 28.71 -16.69 11.35
CA GLU A 195 29.87 -16.92 12.23
C GLU A 195 29.84 -16.04 13.48
N LEU A 196 29.11 -14.91 13.45
CA LEU A 196 29.06 -13.96 14.56
C LEU A 196 28.22 -14.47 15.74
N GLY A 197 27.37 -15.48 15.56
CA GLY A 197 26.52 -16.04 16.62
C GLY A 197 25.51 -15.05 17.21
N ILE A 198 25.10 -14.06 16.41
CA ILE A 198 24.12 -13.03 16.76
C ILE A 198 22.80 -13.37 16.06
N ILE A 199 22.10 -14.42 16.52
CA ILE A 199 20.65 -14.72 16.35
C ILE A 199 20.32 -15.94 17.21
#